data_AF-A0A951Q110-F1
#
_entry.id   AF-A0A951Q110-F1
#
_cell.length_a   1.000
_cell.length_b   1.000
_cell.length_c   1.000
_cell.angle_alpha   90.00
_cell.angle_beta   90.00
_cell.angle_gamma   90.00
#
_symmetry.space_group_name_H-M   'P 1'
#
loop_
_entity.id
_entity.type
_entity.pdbx_description
1 polymer ?
#
loop_
_entity_poly.entity_id
_entity_poly.type
_entity_poly.pdbx_seq_one_letter_code
_entity_poly.pdbx_strand_id
1 'polypeptide(L)'
;MDQLEKDFWPAIFKLRFVGYILLVLAFIDVINILIPFYFTNPVWEFQMIGALVEHAPLPLIGLIFVVFGERDYRNKVEIYLLSLVSWGSLLAGVLFLLLLPLGINNTWRIDNQNYLQIKNNSSQKITQIRQIKDILGKATTDQDINQIFKSLNQQKNAPEVKNPQEVKNQLLSQIGKLEKNINDEAQAAQNNTHKKLIRNSVKWNLGALICSFAFIWIWHVTDWARIPW
;
A
#
# COMPACT_ATOMS: atom_id res chain seq x y z
N MET A 1 0.21 -36.39 40.82
CA MET A 1 0.88 -36.00 39.57
C MET A 1 1.15 -37.26 38.79
N ASP A 2 0.31 -37.54 37.80
CA ASP A 2 0.48 -38.68 36.89
C ASP A 2 1.74 -38.48 36.05
N GLN A 3 2.38 -39.58 35.62
CA GLN A 3 3.54 -39.55 34.74
C GLN A 3 3.31 -38.72 33.47
N LEU A 4 2.06 -38.68 32.99
CA LEU A 4 1.65 -37.86 31.86
C LEU A 4 1.83 -36.35 32.12
N GLU A 5 1.47 -35.82 33.30
CA GLU A 5 1.63 -34.39 33.61
C GLU A 5 3.09 -33.92 33.61
N LYS A 6 4.01 -34.78 34.05
CA LYS A 6 5.45 -34.48 34.06
C LYS A 6 6.05 -34.34 32.66
N ASP A 7 5.51 -35.06 31.67
CA ASP A 7 6.00 -35.03 30.30
C ASP A 7 5.45 -33.83 29.50
N PHE A 8 4.23 -33.35 29.83
CA PHE A 8 3.63 -32.17 29.15
C PHE A 8 4.15 -30.82 29.65
N TRP A 9 4.63 -30.75 30.89
CA TRP A 9 5.09 -29.49 31.49
C TRP A 9 6.25 -28.79 30.74
N PRO A 10 7.34 -29.50 30.35
CA PRO A 10 8.41 -28.89 29.56
C PRO A 10 7.95 -28.41 28.19
N ALA A 11 6.96 -29.08 27.59
CA ALA A 11 6.40 -28.68 26.29
C ALA A 11 5.60 -27.38 26.39
N ILE A 12 4.76 -27.23 27.43
CA ILE A 12 3.99 -26.00 27.67
C ILE A 12 4.93 -24.81 27.90
N PHE A 13 5.98 -24.98 28.71
CA PHE A 13 6.95 -23.91 28.96
C PHE A 13 7.69 -23.48 27.68
N LYS A 14 8.13 -24.43 26.86
CA LYS A 14 8.79 -24.13 25.57
C LYS A 14 7.87 -23.37 24.62
N LEU A 15 6.60 -23.78 24.52
CA LEU A 15 5.61 -23.08 23.69
C LEU A 15 5.42 -21.63 24.14
N ARG A 16 5.23 -21.40 25.44
CA ARG A 16 5.11 -20.03 25.99
C ARG A 16 6.35 -19.18 25.71
N PHE A 17 7.54 -19.75 25.91
CA PHE A 17 8.81 -19.06 25.63
C PHE A 17 8.92 -18.64 24.16
N VAL A 18 8.60 -19.56 23.23
CA VAL A 18 8.54 -19.24 21.79
C VAL A 18 7.50 -18.14 21.53
N GLY A 19 6.32 -18.23 22.17
CA GLY A 19 5.29 -17.20 22.06
C GLY A 19 5.78 -15.81 22.47
N TYR A 20 6.50 -15.68 23.59
CA TYR A 20 7.08 -14.40 24.01
C TYR A 20 8.10 -13.86 23.00
N ILE A 21 8.95 -14.71 22.44
CA ILE A 21 9.89 -14.32 21.37
C ILE A 21 9.12 -13.78 20.16
N LEU A 22 8.07 -14.49 19.72
CA LEU A 22 7.24 -14.05 18.58
C LEU A 22 6.57 -12.69 18.85
N LEU A 23 6.09 -12.45 20.07
CA LEU A 23 5.52 -11.15 20.45
C LEU A 23 6.54 -10.02 20.42
N VAL A 24 7.76 -10.27 20.89
CA VAL A 24 8.85 -9.28 20.83
C VAL A 24 9.23 -8.96 19.38
N LEU A 25 9.32 -9.99 18.52
CA LEU A 25 9.58 -9.79 17.08
C LEU A 25 8.45 -8.99 16.42
N ALA A 26 7.20 -9.35 16.69
CA ALA A 26 6.04 -8.61 16.19
C ALA A 26 6.04 -7.15 16.65
N PHE A 27 6.46 -6.88 17.89
CA PHE A 27 6.56 -5.53 18.41
C PHE A 27 7.64 -4.71 17.67
N ILE A 28 8.79 -5.31 17.37
CA ILE A 28 9.83 -4.68 16.56
C ILE A 28 9.31 -4.37 15.15
N ASP A 29 8.58 -5.31 14.52
CA ASP A 29 7.98 -5.09 13.21
C ASP A 29 6.98 -3.93 13.22
N VAL A 30 6.14 -3.83 14.25
CA VAL A 30 5.21 -2.70 14.42
C VAL A 30 5.97 -1.38 14.53
N ILE A 31 7.05 -1.31 15.31
CA ILE A 31 7.88 -0.09 15.39
C ILE A 31 8.46 0.26 14.02
N ASN A 32 8.98 -0.73 13.30
CA ASN A 32 9.55 -0.53 11.97
C ASN A 32 8.50 -0.06 10.96
N ILE A 33 7.26 -0.53 11.04
CA ILE A 33 6.16 -0.10 10.16
C ILE A 33 5.77 1.36 10.45
N LEU A 34 5.82 1.78 11.71
CA LEU A 34 5.44 3.13 12.12
C LEU A 34 6.51 4.18 11.81
N ILE A 35 7.76 3.78 11.59
CA ILE A 35 8.88 4.68 11.25
C ILE A 35 9.13 4.63 9.74
N PRO A 36 9.13 5.77 9.02
CA PRO A 36 8.94 7.14 9.48
C PRO A 36 7.46 7.54 9.64
N PHE A 37 7.15 8.34 10.67
CA PHE A 37 5.78 8.77 10.99
C PHE A 37 5.27 9.85 10.02
N TYR A 38 4.54 9.46 8.97
CA TYR A 38 3.96 10.38 7.98
C TYR A 38 2.42 10.33 7.93
N PHE A 39 1.75 10.55 9.06
CA PHE A 39 0.29 10.55 9.19
C PHE A 39 -0.45 11.61 8.34
N THR A 40 0.24 12.50 7.64
CA THR A 40 -0.40 13.47 6.72
C THR A 40 -0.42 12.97 5.27
N ASN A 41 0.39 11.96 4.95
CA ASN A 41 0.52 11.41 3.61
C ASN A 41 -0.42 10.20 3.43
N PRO A 42 -1.46 10.30 2.60
CA PRO A 42 -2.45 9.23 2.45
C PRO A 42 -1.83 7.94 1.90
N VAL A 43 -0.79 8.02 1.06
CA VAL A 43 -0.08 6.85 0.52
C VAL A 43 0.63 6.09 1.64
N TRP A 44 1.32 6.82 2.52
CA TRP A 44 2.00 6.22 3.66
C TRP A 44 0.99 5.59 4.63
N GLU A 45 -0.08 6.31 4.97
CA GLU A 45 -1.13 5.79 5.86
C GLU A 45 -1.76 4.50 5.31
N PHE A 46 -2.04 4.47 4.00
CA PHE A 46 -2.58 3.29 3.32
C PHE A 46 -1.61 2.11 3.33
N GLN A 47 -0.31 2.37 3.10
CA GLN A 47 0.73 1.33 3.18
C GLN A 47 0.93 0.82 4.60
N MET A 48 0.89 1.70 5.60
CA MET A 48 0.98 1.36 7.01
C MET A 48 -0.16 0.42 7.41
N ILE A 49 -1.42 0.72 7.02
CA ILE A 49 -2.55 -0.18 7.24
C ILE A 49 -2.27 -1.56 6.63
N GLY A 50 -1.84 -1.59 5.36
CA GLY A 50 -1.51 -2.83 4.67
C GLY A 50 -0.44 -3.65 5.40
N ALA A 51 0.64 -2.99 5.82
CA ALA A 51 1.74 -3.62 6.53
C ALA A 51 1.29 -4.18 7.89
N LEU A 52 0.53 -3.41 8.68
CA LEU A 52 0.01 -3.88 9.97
C LEU A 52 -0.87 -5.12 9.81
N VAL A 53 -1.77 -5.10 8.82
CA VAL A 53 -2.68 -6.23 8.54
C VAL A 53 -1.90 -7.47 8.08
N GLU A 54 -0.89 -7.30 7.25
CA GLU A 54 -0.09 -8.41 6.72
C GLU A 54 0.84 -9.03 7.77
N HIS A 55 1.25 -8.26 8.78
CA HIS A 55 2.10 -8.75 9.88
C HIS A 55 1.28 -9.18 11.12
N ALA A 56 -0.01 -8.85 11.20
CA ALA A 56 -0.90 -9.23 12.30
C ALA A 56 -0.97 -10.74 12.63
N PRO A 57 -0.80 -11.69 11.69
CA PRO A 57 -0.77 -13.11 12.04
C PRO A 57 0.34 -13.48 13.03
N LEU A 58 1.50 -12.81 12.97
CA LEU A 58 2.64 -13.09 13.85
C LEU A 58 2.32 -12.85 15.34
N PRO A 59 1.84 -11.67 15.77
CA PRO A 59 1.43 -11.45 17.15
C PRO A 59 0.24 -12.31 17.56
N LEU A 60 -0.70 -12.63 16.65
CA LEU A 60 -1.82 -13.53 16.98
C LEU A 60 -1.33 -14.93 17.34
N ILE A 61 -0.39 -15.50 16.57
CA ILE A 61 0.23 -16.79 16.87
C ILE A 61 1.02 -16.72 18.20
N GLY A 62 1.79 -15.65 18.39
CA GLY A 62 2.52 -15.41 19.64
C GLY A 62 1.61 -15.39 20.86
N LEU A 63 0.47 -14.69 20.76
CA LEU A 63 -0.55 -14.62 21.82
C LEU A 63 -1.13 -16.00 22.15
N ILE A 64 -1.49 -16.80 21.14
CA ILE A 64 -2.04 -18.14 21.35
C ILE A 64 -1.05 -19.02 22.13
N PHE A 65 0.24 -18.97 21.78
CA PHE A 65 1.28 -19.74 22.46
C PHE A 65 1.52 -19.26 23.89
N VAL A 66 1.48 -17.95 24.11
CA VAL A 66 1.63 -17.36 25.45
C VAL A 66 0.45 -17.69 26.35
N VAL A 67 -0.77 -17.72 25.83
CA VAL A 67 -2.00 -18.00 26.58
C VAL A 67 -2.21 -19.50 26.84
N PHE A 68 -1.53 -20.37 26.08
CA PHE A 68 -1.64 -21.82 26.19
C PHE A 68 -1.38 -22.35 27.62
N GLY A 69 -2.25 -23.23 28.11
CA GLY A 69 -2.21 -23.80 29.46
C GLY A 69 -2.65 -22.84 30.57
N GLU A 70 -3.36 -21.76 30.22
CA GLU A 70 -4.07 -20.85 31.14
C GLU A 70 -3.31 -20.53 32.44
N ARG A 71 -3.88 -20.86 33.61
CA ARG A 71 -3.33 -20.54 34.93
C ARG A 71 -2.30 -21.54 35.44
N ASP A 72 -2.10 -22.65 34.74
CA ASP A 72 -1.26 -23.73 35.23
C ASP A 72 0.22 -23.31 35.26
N TYR A 73 0.84 -23.53 36.43
CA TYR A 73 2.27 -23.34 36.69
C TYR A 73 2.81 -21.93 36.36
N ARG A 74 2.00 -20.88 36.56
CA ARG A 74 2.42 -19.49 36.37
C ARG A 74 2.80 -18.80 37.66
N ASN A 75 3.86 -18.00 37.58
CA ASN A 75 4.28 -17.11 38.65
C ASN A 75 3.41 -15.83 38.66
N LYS A 76 3.30 -15.17 39.82
CA LYS A 76 2.54 -13.91 39.96
C LYS A 76 2.99 -12.82 38.98
N VAL A 77 4.30 -12.72 38.72
CA VAL A 77 4.88 -11.76 37.76
C VAL A 77 4.42 -12.07 36.33
N GLU A 78 4.37 -13.36 35.97
CA GLU A 78 3.91 -13.76 34.65
C GLU A 78 2.43 -13.42 34.46
N ILE A 79 1.59 -13.67 35.48
CA ILE A 79 0.16 -13.28 35.45
C ILE A 79 0.01 -11.77 35.27
N TYR A 80 0.84 -10.95 35.93
CA TYR A 80 0.83 -9.50 35.73
C TYR A 80 1.20 -9.10 34.29
N LEU A 81 2.26 -9.69 33.72
CA LEU A 81 2.64 -9.46 32.33
C LEU A 81 1.54 -9.87 31.35
N LEU A 82 0.85 -10.99 31.60
CA LEU A 82 -0.28 -11.43 30.78
C LEU A 82 -1.47 -10.49 30.87
N SER A 83 -1.68 -9.86 32.03
CA SER A 83 -2.71 -8.83 32.17
C SER A 83 -2.42 -7.64 31.25
N LEU A 84 -1.17 -7.19 31.19
CA LEU A 84 -0.74 -6.13 30.25
C LEU A 84 -0.89 -6.58 28.79
N VAL A 85 -0.46 -7.80 28.46
CA VAL A 85 -0.59 -8.36 27.11
C VAL A 85 -2.06 -8.51 26.70
N SER A 86 -2.92 -8.93 27.63
CA SER A 86 -4.37 -9.04 27.42
C SER A 86 -4.98 -7.67 27.10
N TRP A 87 -4.74 -6.65 27.91
CA TRP A 87 -5.16 -5.28 27.61
C TRP A 87 -4.55 -4.74 26.31
N GLY A 88 -3.31 -5.11 26.01
CA GLY A 88 -2.65 -4.82 24.74
C GLY A 88 -3.40 -5.41 23.54
N SER A 89 -3.93 -6.63 23.66
CA SER A 89 -4.80 -7.24 22.64
C SER A 89 -6.08 -6.43 22.43
N LEU A 90 -6.74 -5.97 23.50
CA LEU A 90 -7.91 -5.11 23.34
C LEU A 90 -7.56 -3.81 22.60
N LEU A 91 -6.48 -3.16 23.02
CA LEU A 91 -6.00 -1.93 22.39
C LEU A 91 -5.71 -2.17 20.90
N ALA A 92 -5.00 -3.25 20.56
CA ALA A 92 -4.73 -3.62 19.17
C ALA A 92 -6.03 -3.83 18.39
N GLY A 93 -7.00 -4.56 18.95
CA GLY A 93 -8.30 -4.80 18.32
C GLY A 93 -9.06 -3.51 18.01
N VAL A 94 -9.11 -2.58 18.97
CA VAL A 94 -9.73 -1.26 18.79
C VAL A 94 -8.97 -0.45 17.73
N LEU A 95 -7.64 -0.46 17.74
CA LEU A 95 -6.85 0.22 16.72
C LEU A 95 -7.15 -0.33 15.32
N PHE A 96 -7.24 -1.65 15.15
CA PHE A 96 -7.62 -2.26 13.87
C PHE A 96 -9.02 -1.86 13.40
N LEU A 97 -10.00 -1.65 14.31
CA LEU A 97 -11.30 -1.07 13.94
C LEU A 97 -11.18 0.37 13.44
N LEU A 98 -10.34 1.18 14.10
CA LEU A 98 -10.10 2.57 13.70
C LEU A 98 -9.37 2.69 12.36
N LEU A 99 -8.64 1.64 11.93
CA LEU A 99 -8.04 1.61 10.59
C LEU A 99 -9.07 1.52 9.47
N LEU A 100 -10.30 1.04 9.73
CA LEU A 100 -11.34 0.91 8.70
C LEU A 100 -11.77 2.27 8.10
N PRO A 101 -12.24 3.25 8.90
CA PRO A 101 -12.58 4.56 8.35
C PRO A 101 -11.37 5.26 7.73
N LEU A 102 -10.17 5.08 8.31
CA LEU A 102 -8.93 5.63 7.77
C LEU A 102 -8.61 5.06 6.38
N GLY A 103 -8.69 3.73 6.24
CA GLY A 103 -8.39 3.01 5.00
C GLY A 103 -9.34 3.39 3.86
N ILE A 104 -10.63 3.50 4.14
CA ILE A 104 -11.64 3.93 3.17
C ILE A 104 -11.38 5.36 2.72
N ASN A 105 -11.19 6.29 3.65
CA ASN A 105 -10.94 7.70 3.35
C ASN A 105 -9.65 7.89 2.52
N ASN A 106 -8.57 7.19 2.90
CA ASN A 106 -7.30 7.29 2.20
C ASN A 106 -7.33 6.65 0.81
N THR A 107 -8.10 5.57 0.63
CA THR A 107 -8.35 5.00 -0.71
C THR A 107 -8.92 6.07 -1.63
N TRP A 108 -9.93 6.82 -1.18
CA TRP A 108 -10.53 7.88 -2.00
C TRP A 108 -9.58 9.05 -2.27
N ARG A 109 -8.83 9.49 -1.25
CA ARG A 109 -7.81 10.55 -1.40
C ARG A 109 -6.73 10.15 -2.42
N ILE A 110 -6.22 8.92 -2.34
CA ILE A 110 -5.20 8.40 -3.25
C ILE A 110 -5.76 8.28 -4.67
N ASP A 111 -6.99 7.78 -4.84
CA ASP A 111 -7.60 7.63 -6.16
C ASP A 111 -7.74 8.98 -6.87
N ASN A 112 -8.21 10.00 -6.15
CA ASN A 112 -8.30 11.35 -6.67
C ASN A 112 -6.92 11.96 -6.98
N GLN A 113 -5.91 11.75 -6.13
CA GLN A 113 -4.54 12.19 -6.38
C GLN A 113 -3.96 11.54 -7.65
N ASN A 114 -4.13 10.22 -7.81
CA ASN A 114 -3.69 9.49 -9.00
C ASN A 114 -4.40 9.98 -10.26
N TYR A 115 -5.71 10.20 -10.18
CA TYR A 115 -6.49 10.75 -11.29
C TYR A 115 -5.96 12.12 -11.72
N LEU A 116 -5.77 13.05 -10.77
CA LEU A 116 -5.28 14.40 -11.06
C LEU A 116 -3.85 14.36 -11.62
N GLN A 117 -2.97 13.52 -11.07
CA GLN A 117 -1.60 13.38 -11.55
C GLN A 117 -1.55 12.83 -12.98
N ILE A 118 -2.29 11.76 -13.28
CA ILE A 118 -2.36 11.17 -14.62
C ILE A 118 -2.95 12.18 -15.60
N LYS A 119 -4.05 12.83 -15.24
CA LYS A 119 -4.71 13.84 -16.08
C LYS A 119 -3.80 15.02 -16.40
N ASN A 120 -3.11 15.56 -15.39
CA ASN A 120 -2.20 16.69 -15.58
C ASN A 120 -1.02 16.31 -16.45
N ASN A 121 -0.39 15.16 -16.19
CA ASN A 121 0.74 14.67 -16.99
C ASN A 121 0.34 14.45 -18.45
N SER A 122 -0.81 13.83 -18.70
CA SER A 122 -1.31 13.58 -20.06
C SER A 122 -1.74 14.87 -20.76
N SER A 123 -2.42 15.77 -20.04
CA SER A 123 -2.85 17.07 -20.60
C SER A 123 -1.66 17.95 -20.98
N GLN A 124 -0.59 17.96 -20.18
CA GLN A 124 0.65 18.67 -20.51
C GLN A 124 1.30 18.10 -21.79
N LYS A 125 1.43 16.77 -21.89
CA LYS A 125 1.97 16.12 -23.10
C LYS A 125 1.14 16.41 -24.34
N ILE A 126 -0.19 16.32 -24.24
CA ILE A 126 -1.12 16.60 -25.34
C ILE A 126 -1.02 18.08 -25.76
N THR A 127 -0.89 19.00 -24.81
CA THR A 127 -0.75 20.43 -25.11
C THR A 127 0.52 20.71 -25.91
N GLN A 128 1.66 20.12 -25.52
CA GLN A 128 2.92 20.26 -26.26
C GLN A 128 2.81 19.67 -27.68
N ILE A 129 2.19 18.50 -27.83
CA ILE A 129 1.98 17.85 -29.13
C ILE A 129 1.05 18.66 -30.02
N ARG A 130 -0.03 19.24 -29.46
CA ARG A 130 -0.96 20.11 -30.21
C ARG A 130 -0.29 21.40 -30.67
N GLN A 131 0.59 22.00 -29.86
CA GLN A 131 1.39 23.15 -30.29
C GLN A 131 2.26 22.81 -31.51
N ILE A 132 2.92 21.66 -31.49
CA ILE A 132 3.71 21.17 -32.65
C ILE A 132 2.80 20.94 -33.86
N LYS A 133 1.62 20.32 -33.65
CA LYS A 133 0.61 20.10 -34.70
C LYS A 133 0.14 21.39 -35.35
N ASP A 134 -0.13 22.43 -34.54
CA ASP A 134 -0.60 23.72 -35.03
C ASP A 134 0.49 24.48 -35.80
N ILE A 135 1.75 24.42 -35.34
CA ILE A 135 2.91 24.99 -36.06
C ILE A 135 3.08 24.30 -37.41
N LEU A 136 3.07 22.96 -37.44
CA LEU A 136 3.13 22.18 -38.68
C LEU A 136 1.93 22.44 -39.60
N GLY A 137 0.74 22.60 -39.03
CA GLY A 137 -0.49 22.87 -39.77
C GLY A 137 -0.46 24.21 -40.51
N LYS A 138 0.08 25.26 -39.87
CA LYS A 138 0.20 26.62 -40.42
C LYS A 138 1.32 26.78 -41.45
N ALA A 139 2.25 25.85 -41.54
CA ALA A 139 3.33 25.88 -42.53
C ALA A 139 2.79 25.55 -43.92
N THR A 140 2.70 26.54 -44.81
CA THR A 140 2.13 26.40 -46.17
C THR A 140 3.19 26.24 -47.26
N THR A 141 4.42 26.71 -47.02
CA THR A 141 5.50 26.70 -48.01
C THR A 141 6.57 25.67 -47.65
N ASP A 142 7.19 25.06 -48.66
CA ASP A 142 8.26 24.05 -48.48
C ASP A 142 9.45 24.58 -47.65
N GLN A 143 9.75 25.88 -47.73
CA GLN A 143 10.76 26.54 -46.89
C GLN A 143 10.38 26.57 -45.40
N ASP A 144 9.12 26.87 -45.07
CA ASP A 144 8.63 26.91 -43.68
C ASP A 144 8.67 25.51 -43.06
N ILE A 145 8.28 24.49 -43.84
CA ILE A 145 8.30 23.08 -43.42
C ILE A 145 9.74 22.63 -43.18
N ASN A 146 10.69 22.98 -44.05
CA ASN A 146 12.10 22.69 -43.87
C ASN A 146 12.73 23.41 -42.66
N GLN A 147 12.30 24.64 -42.37
CA GLN A 147 12.76 25.36 -41.16
C GLN A 147 12.24 24.70 -39.88
N ILE A 148 10.96 24.32 -39.83
CA ILE A 148 10.38 23.60 -38.70
C ILE A 148 11.11 22.27 -38.51
N PHE A 149 11.36 21.51 -39.58
CA PHE A 149 12.09 20.24 -39.51
C PHE A 149 13.51 20.42 -38.96
N LYS A 150 14.25 21.45 -39.40
CA LYS A 150 15.57 21.81 -38.85
C LYS A 150 15.51 22.24 -37.38
N SER A 151 14.42 22.90 -36.95
CA SER A 151 14.26 23.29 -35.53
C SER A 151 13.96 22.10 -34.61
N LEU A 152 13.26 21.09 -35.12
CA LEU A 152 12.94 19.86 -34.39
C LEU A 152 14.12 18.88 -34.36
N ASN A 153 14.96 18.91 -35.40
CA ASN A 153 16.10 18.04 -35.55
C ASN A 153 17.39 18.82 -35.25
N GLN A 154 17.82 18.83 -33.98
CA GLN A 154 18.96 19.61 -33.48
C GLN A 154 20.34 19.24 -34.08
N GLN A 155 20.39 18.34 -35.06
CA GLN A 155 21.63 18.02 -35.77
C GLN A 155 21.97 19.12 -36.78
N LYS A 156 23.19 19.67 -36.67
CA LYS A 156 23.77 20.72 -37.54
C LYS A 156 23.74 20.41 -39.05
N ASN A 157 23.49 19.16 -39.46
CA ASN A 157 23.47 18.69 -40.85
C ASN A 157 22.19 17.90 -41.19
N ALA A 158 21.00 18.40 -40.80
CA ALA A 158 19.75 17.79 -41.24
C ALA A 158 19.65 17.86 -42.79
N PRO A 159 19.57 16.72 -43.51
CA PRO A 159 19.48 16.72 -44.96
C PRO A 159 18.22 17.45 -45.43
N GLU A 160 18.33 18.15 -46.55
CA GLU A 160 17.21 18.86 -47.16
C GLU A 160 16.12 17.86 -47.54
N VAL A 161 14.90 18.06 -47.04
CA VAL A 161 13.82 17.11 -47.21
C VAL A 161 13.39 17.14 -48.68
N LYS A 162 13.60 16.04 -49.41
CA LYS A 162 13.27 15.92 -50.85
C LYS A 162 11.77 16.06 -51.14
N ASN A 163 10.90 15.77 -50.17
CA ASN A 163 9.46 15.95 -50.27
C ASN A 163 8.87 16.48 -48.94
N PRO A 164 8.97 17.80 -48.69
CA PRO A 164 8.56 18.41 -47.41
C PRO A 164 7.09 18.16 -47.09
N GLN A 165 6.24 18.16 -48.11
CA GLN A 165 4.79 17.99 -47.95
C GLN A 165 4.41 16.56 -47.55
N GLU A 166 5.08 15.55 -48.08
CA GLU A 166 4.88 14.15 -47.68
C GLU A 166 5.34 13.91 -46.24
N VAL A 167 6.50 14.48 -45.85
CA VAL A 167 7.01 14.39 -44.47
C VAL A 167 6.07 15.10 -43.49
N LYS A 168 5.52 16.26 -43.85
CA LYS A 168 4.49 16.95 -43.06
C LYS A 168 3.28 16.04 -42.82
N ASN A 169 2.75 15.41 -43.86
CA ASN A 169 1.59 14.54 -43.76
C ASN A 169 1.86 13.29 -42.90
N GLN A 170 3.05 12.68 -43.05
CA GLN A 170 3.48 11.57 -42.20
C GLN A 170 3.60 12.01 -40.73
N LEU A 171 4.18 13.18 -40.45
CA LEU A 171 4.37 13.69 -39.10
C LEU A 171 3.03 14.06 -38.44
N LEU A 172 2.10 14.67 -39.17
CA LEU A 172 0.74 14.93 -38.69
C LEU A 172 -0.03 13.64 -38.38
N SER A 173 0.14 12.60 -39.20
CA SER A 173 -0.43 11.27 -38.94
C SER A 173 0.18 10.61 -37.69
N GLN A 174 1.51 10.69 -37.53
CA GLN A 174 2.20 10.20 -36.34
C GLN A 174 1.79 10.96 -35.08
N ILE A 175 1.62 12.29 -35.15
CA ILE A 175 1.12 13.12 -34.07
C ILE A 175 -0.30 12.70 -33.66
N GLY A 176 -1.20 12.45 -34.62
CA GLY A 176 -2.54 11.96 -34.34
C GLY A 176 -2.55 10.60 -33.65
N LYS A 177 -1.68 9.67 -34.09
CA LYS A 177 -1.48 8.37 -33.43
C LYS A 177 -0.90 8.54 -32.02
N LEU A 178 0.07 9.43 -31.85
CA LEU A 178 0.70 9.70 -30.55
C LEU A 178 -0.29 10.31 -29.55
N GLU A 179 -1.12 11.26 -29.97
CA GLU A 179 -2.18 11.85 -29.15
C GLU A 179 -3.18 10.78 -28.70
N LYS A 180 -3.60 9.89 -29.61
CA LYS A 180 -4.45 8.76 -29.28
C LYS A 180 -3.78 7.81 -28.29
N ASN A 181 -2.53 7.42 -28.54
CA ASN A 181 -1.77 6.53 -27.65
C ASN A 181 -1.63 7.11 -26.25
N ILE A 182 -1.35 8.41 -26.11
CA ILE A 182 -1.26 9.07 -24.79
C ILE A 182 -2.60 9.02 -24.05
N ASN A 183 -3.71 9.22 -24.73
CA ASN A 183 -5.04 9.10 -24.12
C ASN A 183 -5.34 7.65 -23.71
N ASP A 184 -5.06 6.69 -24.58
CA ASP A 184 -5.27 5.27 -24.32
C ASP A 184 -4.38 4.78 -23.15
N GLU A 185 -3.11 5.20 -23.11
CA GLU A 185 -2.18 4.95 -22.01
C GLU A 185 -2.65 5.59 -20.70
N ALA A 186 -3.14 6.84 -20.74
CA ALA A 186 -3.67 7.53 -19.57
C ALA A 186 -4.89 6.80 -18.99
N GLN A 187 -5.81 6.38 -19.85
CA GLN A 187 -7.01 5.64 -19.45
C GLN A 187 -6.64 4.25 -18.90
N ALA A 188 -5.71 3.54 -19.55
CA ALA A 188 -5.22 2.26 -19.07
C ALA A 188 -4.51 2.41 -17.71
N ALA A 189 -3.66 3.41 -17.55
CA ALA A 189 -2.96 3.71 -16.30
C ALA A 189 -3.93 4.06 -15.17
N GLN A 190 -4.96 4.87 -15.45
CA GLN A 190 -6.02 5.20 -14.49
C GLN A 190 -6.76 3.93 -14.06
N ASN A 191 -7.24 3.12 -15.01
CA ASN A 191 -7.99 1.91 -14.72
C ASN A 191 -7.17 0.90 -13.93
N ASN A 192 -5.90 0.69 -14.29
CA ASN A 192 -5.02 -0.25 -13.60
C ASN A 192 -4.70 0.22 -12.17
N THR A 193 -4.43 1.52 -11.99
CA THR A 193 -4.16 2.11 -10.69
C THR A 193 -5.39 2.02 -9.78
N HIS A 194 -6.57 2.40 -10.29
CA HIS A 194 -7.83 2.31 -9.57
C HIS A 194 -8.15 0.87 -9.16
N LYS A 195 -8.09 -0.09 -10.10
CA LYS A 195 -8.34 -1.50 -9.80
C LYS A 195 -7.40 -2.06 -8.74
N LYS A 196 -6.11 -1.74 -8.82
CA LYS A 196 -5.10 -2.18 -7.84
C LYS A 196 -5.40 -1.58 -6.46
N LEU A 197 -5.72 -0.29 -6.41
CA LEU A 197 -6.04 0.42 -5.18
C LEU A 197 -7.27 -0.15 -4.49
N ILE A 198 -8.36 -0.36 -5.22
CA ILE A 198 -9.59 -0.98 -4.69
C ILE A 198 -9.33 -2.40 -4.21
N ARG A 199 -8.61 -3.22 -5.00
CA ARG A 199 -8.27 -4.59 -4.60
C ARG A 199 -7.50 -4.62 -3.28
N ASN A 200 -6.49 -3.77 -3.14
CA ASN A 200 -5.70 -3.68 -1.92
C ASN A 200 -6.52 -3.14 -0.76
N SER A 201 -7.35 -2.13 -1.01
CA SER A 201 -8.24 -1.54 0.00
C SER A 201 -9.20 -2.59 0.55
N VAL A 202 -9.85 -3.37 -0.30
CA VAL A 202 -10.74 -4.46 0.14
C VAL A 202 -9.96 -5.51 0.93
N LYS A 203 -8.80 -5.97 0.44
CA LYS A 203 -7.96 -6.95 1.13
C LYS A 203 -7.60 -6.47 2.54
N TRP A 204 -7.11 -5.24 2.67
CA TRP A 204 -6.60 -4.72 3.94
C TRP A 204 -7.70 -4.32 4.90
N ASN A 205 -8.83 -3.77 4.43
CA ASN A 205 -9.98 -3.49 5.31
C ASN A 205 -10.62 -4.78 5.85
N LEU A 206 -10.79 -5.81 5.02
CA LEU A 206 -11.28 -7.11 5.49
C LEU A 206 -10.30 -7.74 6.47
N GLY A 207 -9.00 -7.68 6.17
CA GLY A 207 -7.96 -8.16 7.07
C GLY A 207 -7.97 -7.42 8.41
N ALA A 208 -8.13 -6.09 8.40
CA ALA A 208 -8.24 -5.29 9.62
C ALA A 208 -9.47 -5.69 10.46
N LEU A 209 -10.61 -5.93 9.83
CA LEU A 209 -11.82 -6.39 10.51
C LEU A 209 -11.61 -7.76 11.18
N ILE A 210 -10.99 -8.71 10.46
CA ILE A 210 -10.66 -10.04 10.98
C ILE A 210 -9.67 -9.93 12.15
N CYS A 211 -8.62 -9.12 12.00
CA CYS A 211 -7.62 -8.92 13.05
C CYS A 211 -8.24 -8.28 14.29
N SER A 212 -9.07 -7.24 14.10
CA SER A 212 -9.84 -6.62 15.18
C SER A 212 -10.63 -7.67 15.96
N PHE A 213 -11.41 -8.48 15.27
CA PHE A 213 -12.21 -9.53 15.91
C PHE A 213 -11.31 -10.52 16.67
N ALA A 214 -10.23 -11.00 16.05
CA ALA A 214 -9.32 -11.96 16.67
C ALA A 214 -8.66 -11.41 17.95
N PHE A 215 -8.19 -10.17 17.93
CA PHE A 215 -7.57 -9.53 19.08
C PHE A 215 -8.57 -9.28 20.22
N ILE A 216 -9.79 -8.82 19.91
CA ILE A 216 -10.87 -8.66 20.90
C ILE A 216 -11.28 -10.02 21.49
N TRP A 217 -11.35 -11.04 20.65
CA TRP A 217 -11.65 -12.41 21.10
C TRP A 217 -10.56 -12.95 22.04
N ILE A 218 -9.28 -12.76 21.72
CA ILE A 218 -8.17 -13.12 22.62
C ILE A 218 -8.27 -12.37 23.94
N TRP A 219 -8.60 -11.08 23.92
CA TRP A 219 -8.84 -10.33 25.15
C TRP A 219 -9.95 -10.98 25.98
N HIS A 220 -11.09 -11.34 25.38
CA HIS A 220 -12.19 -12.01 26.08
C HIS A 220 -11.84 -13.42 26.61
N VAL A 221 -10.98 -14.17 25.93
CA VAL A 221 -10.55 -15.50 26.40
C VAL A 221 -9.50 -15.39 27.50
N THR A 222 -8.81 -14.26 27.59
CA THR A 222 -7.77 -14.00 28.60
C THR A 222 -8.28 -13.29 29.85
N ASP A 223 -9.60 -13.28 30.08
CA ASP A 223 -10.26 -12.70 31.27
C ASP A 223 -9.66 -13.22 32.58
N TRP A 224 -9.31 -14.51 32.60
CA TRP A 224 -8.69 -15.16 33.75
C TRP A 224 -7.35 -14.53 34.18
N ALA A 225 -6.63 -13.87 33.27
CA ALA A 225 -5.36 -13.21 33.56
C ALA A 225 -5.53 -11.81 34.18
N ARG A 226 -6.75 -11.26 34.12
CA ARG A 226 -7.07 -9.91 34.62
C ARG A 226 -7.76 -9.89 35.97
N ILE A 227 -8.34 -11.02 36.38
CA ILE A 227 -8.99 -11.15 37.69
C ILE A 227 -7.88 -11.27 38.75
N PRO A 228 -7.77 -10.31 39.69
CA PRO A 228 -6.80 -10.39 40.78
C PRO A 228 -7.14 -11.56 41.72
N TRP A 229 -6.09 -12.11 42.34
CA TRP A 229 -6.19 -13.09 43.41
C TRP A 229 -6.82 -12.48 44.67
#